data_AF-A0A967N743-F1
#
_entry.id   AF-A0A967N743-F1
#
_cell.length_a   1.000
_cell.length_b   1.000
_cell.length_c   1.000
_cell.angle_alpha   90.00
_cell.angle_beta   90.00
_cell.angle_gamma   90.00
#
_symmetry.space_group_name_H-M   'P 1'
#
loop_
_entity.id
_entity.type
_entity.pdbx_description
1 polymer ?
#
loop_
_entity_poly.entity_id
_entity_poly.type
_entity_poly.pdbx_seq_one_letter_code
_entity_poly.pdbx_strand_id
1 'polypeptide(L)'
;MEHRPASGTTFRHLKAFFWTALDSATRGGRRYRVWMGSLTLLILTGALAYWIQLREGLAVTGMTDHVSWGLYISNFTFLVGLAAAAVMLVL
;
A
#
# COMPACT_ATOMS: atom_id res chain seq x y z
N MET A 1 6.09 -11.09 -47.07
CA MET A 1 6.85 -10.25 -46.11
C MET A 1 6.40 -10.69 -44.73
N GLU A 2 7.26 -11.46 -44.07
CA GLU A 2 6.94 -12.42 -43.01
C GLU A 2 6.51 -11.76 -41.70
N HIS A 3 5.32 -12.12 -41.21
CA HIS A 3 4.83 -11.85 -39.86
C HIS A 3 5.69 -12.63 -38.85
N ARG A 4 6.39 -11.95 -37.93
CA ARG A 4 7.08 -12.59 -36.80
C ARG A 4 6.37 -12.25 -35.47
N PRO A 5 5.76 -13.21 -34.77
CA PRO A 5 5.19 -12.99 -33.44
C PRO A 5 6.30 -12.94 -32.37
N ALA A 6 6.58 -11.76 -31.84
CA ALA A 6 7.53 -11.54 -30.75
C ALA A 6 6.81 -11.31 -29.41
N SER A 7 5.99 -12.25 -28.95
CA SER A 7 5.28 -12.13 -27.65
C SER A 7 6.09 -12.65 -26.46
N GLY A 8 7.15 -13.43 -26.69
CA GLY A 8 7.94 -14.08 -25.62
C GLY A 8 9.03 -13.22 -24.97
N THR A 9 9.54 -12.17 -25.64
CA THR A 9 10.64 -11.34 -25.14
C THR A 9 10.16 -10.19 -24.25
N THR A 10 9.05 -9.53 -24.61
CA THR A 10 8.47 -8.40 -23.87
C THR A 10 8.12 -8.75 -22.43
N PHE A 11 7.53 -9.92 -22.20
CA PHE A 11 7.20 -10.38 -20.84
C PHE A 11 8.44 -10.57 -19.96
N ARG A 12 9.54 -11.04 -20.55
CA ARG A 12 10.83 -11.19 -19.84
C ARG A 12 11.47 -9.83 -19.53
N HIS A 13 11.35 -8.85 -20.43
CA HIS A 13 11.82 -7.48 -20.18
C HIS A 13 10.98 -6.76 -19.12
N LEU A 14 9.65 -6.92 -19.14
CA LEU A 14 8.76 -6.41 -18.11
C LEU A 14 9.10 -7.00 -16.74
N LYS A 15 9.25 -8.33 -16.69
CA LYS A 15 9.65 -9.03 -15.46
C LYS A 15 11.03 -8.55 -14.99
N ALA A 16 12.01 -8.42 -15.88
CA ALA A 16 13.35 -7.92 -15.56
C ALA A 16 13.33 -6.47 -15.04
N PHE A 17 12.51 -5.59 -15.64
CA PHE A 17 12.33 -4.21 -15.19
C PHE A 17 11.74 -4.16 -13.78
N PHE A 18 10.68 -4.94 -13.52
CA PHE A 18 10.08 -5.03 -12.19
C PHE A 18 11.07 -5.56 -11.15
N TRP A 19 11.81 -6.62 -11.44
CA TRP A 19 12.84 -7.15 -10.53
C TRP A 19 13.97 -6.15 -10.28
N THR A 20 14.39 -5.42 -11.31
CA THR A 20 15.43 -4.38 -11.19
C THR A 20 14.93 -3.19 -10.37
N ALA A 21 13.66 -2.81 -10.56
CA ALA A 21 13.00 -1.76 -9.78
C ALA A 21 12.84 -2.17 -8.31
N LEU A 22 12.47 -3.43 -8.03
CA LEU A 22 12.39 -3.99 -6.69
C LEU A 22 13.76 -4.04 -6.00
N ASP A 23 14.80 -4.50 -6.70
CA ASP A 23 16.17 -4.55 -6.18
C ASP A 23 16.71 -3.14 -5.92
N SER A 24 16.46 -2.20 -6.83
CA SER A 24 16.83 -0.79 -6.64
C SER A 24 16.08 -0.14 -5.48
N ALA A 25 14.79 -0.46 -5.32
CA ALA A 25 13.98 0.02 -4.21
C ALA A 25 14.39 -0.60 -2.87
N THR A 26 15.10 -1.74 -2.83
CA THR A 26 15.54 -2.36 -1.57
C THR A 26 17.04 -2.20 -1.30
N ARG A 27 17.80 -1.67 -2.26
CA ARG A 27 19.20 -1.24 -2.08
C ARG A 27 19.27 0.11 -1.38
N GLY A 28 19.64 0.10 -0.11
CA GLY A 28 19.96 1.31 0.63
C GLY A 28 20.87 1.07 1.83
N GLY A 29 21.38 2.16 2.41
CA GLY A 29 22.28 2.13 3.57
C GLY A 29 21.63 1.53 4.84
N ARG A 30 22.42 1.39 5.91
CA ARG A 30 21.94 0.78 7.19
C ARG A 30 20.70 1.49 7.76
N ARG A 31 20.63 2.82 7.66
CA ARG A 31 19.47 3.63 8.08
C ARG A 31 18.23 3.34 7.24
N TYR A 32 18.39 3.19 5.92
CA TYR A 32 17.29 2.84 5.01
C TYR A 32 16.66 1.48 5.35
N ARG A 33 17.50 0.46 5.60
CA ARG A 33 17.00 -0.87 5.96
C ARG A 33 16.27 -0.91 7.30
N VAL A 34 16.76 -0.17 8.30
CA VAL A 34 16.05 -0.02 9.59
C VAL A 34 14.70 0.66 9.39
N TRP A 35 14.67 1.72 8.58
CA TRP A 35 13.43 2.43 8.25
C TRP A 35 12.41 1.51 7.54
N MET A 36 12.84 0.80 6.50
CA MET A 36 12.00 -0.17 5.77
C MET A 36 11.49 -1.31 6.68
N GLY A 37 12.34 -1.80 7.59
CA GLY A 37 11.94 -2.77 8.60
C GLY A 37 10.87 -2.22 9.55
N SER A 38 11.04 -0.97 10.01
CA SER A 38 10.05 -0.32 10.88
C SER A 38 8.70 -0.11 10.20
N LEU A 39 8.70 0.30 8.92
CA LEU A 39 7.48 0.43 8.11
C LEU A 39 6.78 -0.92 7.95
N THR A 40 7.54 -1.99 7.73
CA THR A 40 7.01 -3.35 7.60
C THR A 40 6.36 -3.82 8.90
N LEU A 41 6.99 -3.57 10.05
CA LEU A 41 6.39 -3.86 11.36
C LEU A 41 5.09 -3.09 11.60
N LEU A 42 5.03 -1.83 11.18
CA LEU A 42 3.83 -0.99 11.29
C LEU A 42 2.69 -1.56 10.44
N ILE A 43 2.98 -1.97 9.19
CA ILE A 43 2.00 -2.64 8.31
C ILE A 43 1.51 -3.95 8.94
N LEU A 44 2.41 -4.78 9.46
CA LEU A 44 2.05 -6.05 10.12
C LEU A 44 1.13 -5.81 11.33
N THR A 45 1.42 -4.79 12.14
CA THR A 45 0.59 -4.42 13.28
C THR A 45 -0.81 -3.99 12.83
N GLY A 46 -0.90 -3.20 11.75
CA GLY A 46 -2.19 -2.84 11.14
C GLY A 46 -2.95 -4.04 10.57
N ALA A 47 -2.26 -4.99 9.94
CA ALA A 47 -2.86 -6.22 9.43
C ALA A 47 -3.41 -7.13 10.55
N LEU A 48 -2.70 -7.21 11.69
CA LEU A 48 -3.19 -7.92 12.88
C LEU A 48 -4.44 -7.24 13.45
N ALA A 49 -4.45 -5.91 13.55
CA ALA A 49 -5.64 -5.17 14.00
C ALA A 49 -6.84 -5.40 13.04
N TYR A 50 -6.58 -5.43 11.73
CA TYR A 50 -7.60 -5.74 10.73
C TYR A 50 -8.15 -7.16 10.89
N TRP A 51 -7.28 -8.14 11.17
CA TRP A 51 -7.70 -9.51 11.43
C TRP A 51 -8.59 -9.64 12.66
N ILE A 52 -8.27 -8.92 13.75
CA ILE A 52 -9.09 -8.86 14.96
C ILE A 52 -10.45 -8.25 14.63
N GLN A 53 -10.49 -7.15 13.88
CA GLN A 53 -11.73 -6.50 13.44
C GLN A 53 -12.62 -7.44 12.59
N LEU A 54 -12.03 -8.30 11.76
CA LEU A 54 -12.78 -9.30 10.98
C LEU A 54 -13.43 -10.38 11.85
N ARG A 55 -12.84 -10.72 13.00
CA ARG A 55 -13.34 -11.77 13.90
C ARG A 55 -14.35 -11.25 14.92
N GLU A 56 -14.04 -10.11 15.52
CA GLU A 56 -14.79 -9.55 16.65
C GLU A 56 -15.82 -8.49 16.20
N GLY A 57 -15.78 -8.10 14.92
CA GLY A 57 -16.71 -7.15 14.31
C GLY A 57 -16.32 -5.69 14.53
N LEU A 58 -17.17 -4.79 14.02
CA LEU A 58 -16.92 -3.34 14.03
C LEU A 58 -16.90 -2.73 15.43
N ALA A 59 -17.41 -3.42 16.45
CA ALA A 59 -17.39 -2.97 17.84
C ALA A 59 -15.97 -2.71 18.37
N VAL A 60 -14.97 -3.47 17.90
CA VAL A 60 -13.56 -3.30 18.30
C VAL A 60 -12.99 -1.95 17.87
N THR A 61 -13.57 -1.31 16.86
CA THR A 61 -13.12 0.01 16.37
C THR A 61 -13.54 1.17 17.27
N GLY A 62 -14.29 0.90 18.35
CA GLY A 62 -14.77 1.93 19.29
C GLY A 62 -15.96 2.74 18.76
N MET A 63 -16.62 2.29 17.70
CA MET A 63 -17.87 2.89 17.24
C MET A 63 -18.98 2.62 18.25
N THR A 64 -19.73 3.67 18.58
CA THR A 64 -20.90 3.63 19.46
C THR A 64 -22.06 4.34 18.77
N ASP A 65 -23.29 4.12 19.22
CA ASP A 65 -24.47 4.78 18.62
C ASP A 65 -24.38 6.32 18.70
N HIS A 66 -23.66 6.87 19.67
CA HIS A 66 -23.40 8.31 19.78
C HIS A 66 -22.34 8.83 18.79
N VAL A 67 -21.40 7.97 18.35
CA VAL A 67 -20.33 8.34 17.40
C VAL A 67 -20.23 7.24 16.35
N SER A 68 -21.11 7.32 15.36
CA SER A 68 -21.22 6.34 14.28
C SER A 68 -20.02 6.40 13.32
N TRP A 69 -19.32 7.54 13.24
CA TRP A 69 -18.10 7.75 12.45
C TRP A 69 -16.92 8.02 13.40
N GLY A 70 -16.47 6.95 14.05
CA GLY A 70 -15.24 6.98 14.83
C GLY A 70 -14.00 7.20 13.96
N LEU A 71 -12.82 7.10 14.60
CA LEU A 71 -11.50 7.32 13.98
C LEU A 71 -11.28 6.53 12.68
N TYR A 72 -11.90 5.35 12.53
CA TYR A 72 -11.83 4.53 11.33
C TYR A 72 -12.40 5.22 10.08
N ILE A 73 -13.64 5.71 10.13
CA ILE A 73 -14.29 6.35 8.96
C ILE A 73 -13.70 7.73 8.69
N SER A 74 -13.30 8.46 9.74
CA SER A 74 -12.61 9.76 9.60
C SER A 74 -11.27 9.66 8.88
N ASN A 75 -10.46 8.63 9.17
CA ASN A 75 -9.18 8.42 8.49
C ASN A 75 -9.38 8.08 7.00
N PHE A 76 -10.43 7.34 6.66
CA PHE A 76 -10.75 7.03 5.27
C PHE A 76 -11.03 8.31 4.46
N THR A 77 -11.93 9.18 4.93
CA THR A 77 -12.25 10.43 4.21
C THR A 77 -11.08 11.40 4.19
N PHE A 78 -10.25 11.43 5.24
CA PHE A 78 -9.01 12.20 5.26
C PHE A 78 -8.03 11.76 4.17
N LEU A 79 -7.77 10.45 4.02
CA LEU A 79 -6.86 9.93 3.01
C LEU A 79 -7.39 10.16 1.59
N VAL A 80 -8.71 10.05 1.38
CA VAL A 80 -9.35 10.41 0.11
C VAL A 80 -9.13 11.90 -0.20
N GLY A 81 -9.27 12.77 0.80
CA GLY A 81 -8.98 14.20 0.67
C GLY A 81 -7.52 14.49 0.34
N LEU A 82 -6.58 13.80 0.99
CA LEU A 82 -5.15 13.92 0.72
C LEU A 82 -4.80 13.47 -0.70
N ALA A 83 -5.41 12.37 -1.18
CA ALA A 83 -5.25 11.92 -2.56
C ALA A 83 -5.82 12.93 -3.57
N ALA A 84 -6.99 13.52 -3.29
CA ALA A 84 -7.58 14.56 -4.14
C ALA A 84 -6.71 15.82 -4.20
N ALA A 85 -6.15 16.27 -3.07
CA ALA A 85 -5.23 17.40 -3.03
C ALA A 85 -3.95 17.16 -3.84
N ALA A 86 -3.40 15.94 -3.81
CA ALA A 86 -2.24 15.57 -4.63
C ALA A 86 -2.56 15.65 -6.14
N VAL A 87 -3.77 15.26 -6.56
CA VAL A 87 -4.21 15.39 -7.96
C VAL A 87 -4.42 16.86 -8.36
N MET A 88 -4.95 17.69 -7.47
CA MET A 88 -5.09 19.13 -7.74
C MET A 88 -3.74 19.85 -7.87
N LEU A 89 -2.69 19.39 -7.17
CA LEU A 89 -1.35 19.98 -7.25
C LEU A 89 -0.64 19.70 -8.59
N VAL A 90 -0.93 18.57 -9.24
CA VAL A 90 -0.28 18.18 -10.50
C VAL A 90 -0.96 18.79 -11.74
N LEU A 91 -2.21 19.24 -11.60
CA LEU A 91 -3.00 19.91 -12.63
C LEU A 91 -2.70 21.41 -12.68
#